data_AF-A0A1G2ZRY9-F1
#
_entry.id   AF-A0A1G2ZRY9-F1
#
_cell.length_a   1.000
_cell.length_b   1.000
_cell.length_c   1.000
_cell.angle_alpha   90.00
_cell.angle_beta   90.00
_cell.angle_gamma   90.00
#
_symmetry.space_group_name_H-M   'P 1'
#
loop_
_entity.id
_entity.type
_entity.pdbx_description
1 polymer ?
#
loop_
_entity_poly.entity_id
_entity_poly.type
_entity_poly.pdbx_seq_one_letter_code
_entity_poly.pdbx_strand_id
1 'polypeptide(L)'
;MLPPYAERTIVHSGSQSMPLLYENTSGVAFSQAEMILATLHDWTAGDVNMLTLWFMGKPANALEPMYVTLNGGAPVFNDNPNTAQISIWTSWNVVLQTFADQGVNLANVNKIALGFGNKNDPQSGTGTVYFDDIRLAAAAAPTRTVLFEEDFDSLVLGPSPEESPGTAGVWTDVPPAGWTVDESGVPGIGNPATDGVTDWAGWAFADKDFWVNTDHQRREEFTLAQGVVAVADSDEWDDADHPDPISANPYDTWLTTPPIDISGYEAGTVQLTFDSSWRPEFDSDYHQTANVTAAFSGENPIEVLLWESDSSSPNFKDDNSTNETITVDLDNPPWATSVVLTFGLFEAGNDWWWAIDNVKVTGIPK
;
A
#
# COMPACT_ATOMS: atom_id res chain seq x y z
N MET A 1 49.71 -12.09 6.07
CA MET A 1 49.55 -10.98 5.10
C MET A 1 50.42 -9.81 5.54
N LEU A 2 51.17 -9.21 4.61
CA LEU A 2 51.78 -7.88 4.80
C LEU A 2 50.79 -6.83 4.25
N PRO A 3 50.70 -5.63 4.87
CA PRO A 3 49.70 -4.63 4.53
C PRO A 3 49.76 -4.15 3.06
N PRO A 4 48.63 -3.67 2.51
CA PRO A 4 47.36 -3.41 3.21
C PRO A 4 46.57 -4.67 3.55
N TYR A 5 45.99 -4.70 4.76
CA TYR A 5 45.12 -5.79 5.26
C TYR A 5 43.69 -5.73 4.69
N ALA A 6 43.45 -4.85 3.72
CA ALA A 6 42.16 -4.62 3.08
C ALA A 6 42.28 -4.88 1.57
N GLU A 7 41.25 -5.51 1.01
CA GLU A 7 41.13 -5.80 -0.42
C GLU A 7 40.64 -4.55 -1.15
N ARG A 8 41.18 -4.26 -2.34
CA ARG A 8 40.92 -3.03 -3.10
C ARG A 8 40.36 -3.27 -4.50
N THR A 9 40.32 -4.52 -4.94
CA THR A 9 39.87 -4.92 -6.28
C THR A 9 38.54 -5.66 -6.25
N ILE A 10 38.29 -6.44 -5.19
CA ILE A 10 37.02 -7.13 -4.95
C ILE A 10 36.28 -6.33 -3.89
N VAL A 11 35.47 -5.36 -4.32
CA VAL A 11 34.79 -4.38 -3.45
C VAL A 11 33.32 -4.32 -3.85
N HIS A 12 32.41 -4.23 -2.89
CA HIS A 12 30.98 -4.02 -3.16
C HIS A 12 30.69 -2.53 -3.29
N SER A 13 31.14 -1.74 -2.31
CA SER A 13 30.99 -0.28 -2.31
C SER A 13 32.21 0.42 -1.71
N GLY A 14 32.35 1.73 -1.95
CA GLY A 14 33.47 2.51 -1.42
C GLY A 14 34.82 2.14 -2.07
N SER A 15 35.88 2.06 -1.27
CA SER A 15 37.27 1.88 -1.78
C SER A 15 37.91 0.54 -1.42
N GLN A 16 37.34 -0.19 -0.46
CA GLN A 16 37.96 -1.36 0.17
C GLN A 16 36.90 -2.32 0.71
N SER A 17 37.21 -3.61 0.71
CA SER A 17 36.46 -4.64 1.44
C SER A 17 37.37 -5.38 2.44
N MET A 18 36.76 -6.10 3.39
CA MET A 18 37.46 -6.89 4.40
C MET A 18 37.61 -8.36 3.96
N PRO A 19 38.81 -8.85 3.63
CA PRO A 19 39.04 -10.27 3.42
C PRO A 19 39.11 -11.02 4.76
N LEU A 20 38.28 -12.05 4.93
CA LEU A 20 38.36 -13.01 6.02
C LEU A 20 38.86 -14.35 5.47
N LEU A 21 40.08 -14.73 5.86
CA LEU A 21 40.64 -16.07 5.62
C LEU A 21 40.20 -16.97 6.77
N TYR A 22 39.55 -18.09 6.45
CA TYR A 22 39.29 -19.15 7.43
C TYR A 22 40.18 -20.35 7.16
N GLU A 23 40.77 -20.87 8.24
CA GLU A 23 41.64 -22.05 8.24
C GLU A 23 41.25 -22.99 9.37
N ASN A 24 40.11 -23.67 9.21
CA ASN A 24 39.54 -24.57 10.21
C ASN A 24 40.11 -25.98 10.08
N THR A 25 41.44 -26.11 9.99
CA THR A 25 42.11 -27.40 9.87
C THR A 25 42.82 -27.79 11.16
N SER A 26 43.26 -29.04 11.26
CA SER A 26 44.08 -29.51 12.39
C SER A 26 43.43 -29.31 13.78
N GLY A 27 42.10 -29.45 13.87
CA GLY A 27 41.34 -29.32 15.12
C GLY A 27 40.93 -27.89 15.48
N VAL A 28 41.18 -26.91 14.60
CA VAL A 28 40.61 -25.55 14.72
C VAL A 28 39.14 -25.61 14.31
N ALA A 29 38.24 -25.25 15.23
CA ALA A 29 36.79 -25.40 15.01
C ALA A 29 36.13 -24.20 14.30
N PHE A 30 36.79 -23.05 14.29
CA PHE A 30 36.30 -21.84 13.64
C PHE A 30 37.42 -20.82 13.42
N SER A 31 37.19 -19.91 12.48
CA SER A 31 38.00 -18.72 12.23
C SER A 31 37.08 -17.51 12.22
N GLN A 32 37.46 -16.42 12.87
CA GLN A 32 36.63 -15.21 12.93
C GLN A 32 37.46 -13.94 13.00
N ALA A 33 36.87 -12.84 12.54
CA ALA A 33 37.31 -11.48 12.83
C ALA A 33 36.40 -10.86 13.89
N GLU A 34 36.98 -10.12 14.83
CA GLU A 34 36.26 -9.40 15.87
C GLU A 34 36.49 -7.90 15.75
N MET A 35 35.43 -7.13 15.98
CA MET A 35 35.50 -5.67 16.12
C MET A 35 34.86 -5.25 17.43
N ILE A 36 35.64 -4.55 18.26
CA ILE A 36 35.11 -3.82 19.42
C ILE A 36 34.55 -2.49 18.90
N LEU A 37 33.27 -2.24 19.16
CA LEU A 37 32.61 -1.02 18.76
C LEU A 37 33.10 0.14 19.64
N ALA A 38 33.45 1.26 19.02
CA ALA A 38 33.87 2.46 19.74
C ALA A 38 32.68 3.39 20.07
N THR A 39 31.59 3.28 19.30
CA THR A 39 30.36 4.05 19.40
C THR A 39 29.17 3.18 18.97
N LEU A 40 27.94 3.69 19.09
CA LEU A 40 26.71 3.03 18.65
C LEU A 40 26.49 1.68 19.35
N HIS A 41 26.37 1.74 20.68
CA HIS A 41 26.15 0.56 21.53
C HIS A 41 24.67 0.20 21.70
N ASP A 42 23.79 1.21 21.62
CA ASP A 42 22.35 0.99 21.70
C ASP A 42 21.79 0.75 20.30
N TRP A 43 21.44 -0.50 20.03
CA TRP A 43 20.88 -0.97 18.76
C TRP A 43 19.35 -1.06 18.82
N THR A 44 18.73 -0.51 19.87
CA THR A 44 17.26 -0.38 19.99
C THR A 44 16.76 1.01 19.58
N ALA A 45 17.67 1.92 19.22
CA ALA A 45 17.38 3.30 18.87
C ALA A 45 17.16 3.50 17.36
N GLY A 46 16.16 4.32 17.01
CA GLY A 46 15.59 4.35 15.66
C GLY A 46 14.93 3.01 15.34
N ASP A 47 14.12 2.89 14.30
CA ASP A 47 13.42 1.64 13.96
C ASP A 47 14.36 0.50 13.47
N VAL A 48 15.61 0.50 13.92
CA VAL A 48 16.66 -0.48 13.66
C VAL A 48 16.25 -1.83 14.23
N ASN A 49 16.12 -2.80 13.33
CA ASN A 49 15.77 -4.17 13.68
C ASN A 49 16.60 -5.20 12.89
N MET A 50 17.53 -4.77 12.04
CA MET A 50 18.42 -5.64 11.27
C MET A 50 19.89 -5.23 11.33
N LEU A 51 20.76 -6.24 11.36
CA LEU A 51 22.16 -6.14 10.96
C LEU A 51 22.27 -6.63 9.51
N THR A 52 22.66 -5.75 8.60
CA THR A 52 22.87 -6.05 7.17
C THR A 52 24.36 -6.09 6.87
N LEU A 53 24.79 -7.05 6.05
CA LEU A 53 26.14 -7.10 5.52
C LEU A 53 26.15 -7.67 4.11
N TRP A 54 27.18 -7.36 3.33
CA TRP A 54 27.43 -7.98 2.03
C TRP A 54 28.62 -8.93 2.13
N PHE A 55 28.53 -10.06 1.45
CA PHE A 55 29.61 -11.04 1.39
C PHE A 55 29.81 -11.59 -0.03
N MET A 56 31.04 -11.99 -0.33
CA MET A 56 31.41 -12.69 -1.56
C MET A 56 32.47 -13.76 -1.25
N GLY A 57 32.15 -15.01 -1.52
CA GLY A 57 33.05 -16.14 -1.46
C GLY A 57 33.73 -16.47 -2.79
N LYS A 58 34.21 -17.72 -2.91
CA LYS A 58 34.82 -18.25 -4.14
C LYS A 58 34.36 -19.69 -4.36
N PRO A 59 34.14 -20.15 -5.60
CA PRO A 59 33.64 -21.52 -5.83
C PRO A 59 34.59 -22.62 -5.33
N ALA A 60 35.88 -22.30 -5.19
CA ALA A 60 36.91 -23.22 -4.70
C ALA A 60 37.02 -23.29 -3.16
N ASN A 61 36.29 -22.45 -2.42
CA ASN A 61 36.28 -22.46 -0.97
C ASN A 61 35.67 -23.77 -0.44
N ALA A 62 36.23 -24.30 0.65
CA ALA A 62 35.60 -25.43 1.35
C ALA A 62 34.32 -24.98 2.06
N LEU A 63 33.34 -25.87 2.20
CA LEU A 63 32.11 -25.56 2.94
C LEU A 63 32.40 -25.38 4.43
N GLU A 64 31.98 -24.24 4.97
CA GLU A 64 31.97 -23.92 6.39
C GLU A 64 30.77 -22.98 6.64
N PRO A 65 29.99 -23.17 7.72
CA PRO A 65 28.85 -22.31 8.00
C PRO A 65 29.32 -20.92 8.42
N MET A 66 28.81 -19.88 7.75
CA MET A 66 29.04 -18.49 8.11
C MET A 66 28.16 -18.08 9.29
N TYR A 67 28.68 -17.28 10.22
CA TYR A 67 27.94 -16.78 11.37
C TYR A 67 28.31 -15.36 11.79
N VAL A 68 27.42 -14.75 12.57
CA VAL A 68 27.65 -13.52 13.36
C VAL A 68 27.50 -13.85 14.84
N THR A 69 28.31 -13.23 15.70
CA THR A 69 28.04 -13.13 17.15
C THR A 69 28.04 -11.68 17.60
N LEU A 70 27.23 -11.38 18.63
CA LEU A 70 27.25 -10.11 19.35
C LEU A 70 27.70 -10.33 20.78
N ASN A 71 28.60 -9.49 21.29
CA ASN A 71 29.15 -9.55 22.65
C ASN A 71 29.76 -10.90 23.06
N GLY A 72 30.15 -11.75 22.10
CA GLY A 72 30.61 -13.11 22.37
C GLY A 72 29.50 -14.07 22.82
N GLY A 73 28.23 -13.71 22.58
CA GLY A 73 27.07 -14.59 22.74
C GLY A 73 27.05 -15.73 21.72
N ALA A 74 25.94 -16.47 21.69
CA ALA A 74 25.78 -17.58 20.77
C ALA A 74 25.72 -17.11 19.29
N PRO A 75 26.20 -17.94 18.34
CA PRO A 75 26.25 -17.60 16.93
C PRO A 75 24.87 -17.67 16.28
N VAL A 76 24.57 -16.67 15.46
CA VAL A 76 23.50 -16.73 14.45
C VAL A 76 24.14 -17.14 13.13
N PHE A 77 23.75 -18.30 12.62
CA PHE A 77 24.25 -18.85 11.37
C PHE A 77 23.46 -18.33 10.17
N ASN A 78 24.11 -18.23 9.01
CA ASN A 78 23.40 -18.03 7.75
C ASN A 78 22.74 -19.35 7.32
N ASP A 79 21.46 -19.29 6.93
CA ASP A 79 20.67 -20.48 6.56
C ASP A 79 21.20 -21.19 5.31
N ASN A 80 21.93 -20.49 4.45
CA ASN A 80 22.58 -21.10 3.29
C ASN A 80 23.94 -21.69 3.67
N PRO A 81 24.09 -23.04 3.70
CA PRO A 81 25.36 -23.68 4.07
C PRO A 81 26.49 -23.45 3.06
N ASN A 82 26.17 -22.96 1.86
CA ASN A 82 27.13 -22.75 0.77
C ASN A 82 27.63 -21.31 0.68
N THR A 83 27.40 -20.47 1.68
CA THR A 83 27.77 -19.04 1.69
C THR A 83 29.23 -18.78 1.29
N ALA A 84 30.17 -19.59 1.77
CA ALA A 84 31.58 -19.48 1.42
C ALA A 84 31.88 -19.69 -0.08
N GLN A 85 30.98 -20.33 -0.84
CA GLN A 85 31.17 -20.65 -2.26
C GLN A 85 30.47 -19.67 -3.22
N ILE A 86 29.66 -18.73 -2.70
CA ILE A 86 28.92 -17.78 -3.52
C ILE A 86 29.87 -16.74 -4.12
N SER A 87 30.11 -16.79 -5.43
CA SER A 87 31.10 -15.94 -6.11
C SER A 87 30.55 -14.61 -6.62
N ILE A 88 29.41 -14.18 -6.10
CA ILE A 88 28.76 -12.90 -6.39
C ILE A 88 28.46 -12.19 -5.07
N TRP A 89 28.51 -10.86 -5.07
CA TRP A 89 28.14 -10.09 -3.88
C TRP A 89 26.69 -10.38 -3.52
N THR A 90 26.47 -10.83 -2.30
CA THR A 90 25.16 -11.23 -1.77
C THR A 90 24.93 -10.53 -0.44
N SER A 91 23.75 -9.96 -0.25
CA SER A 91 23.36 -9.40 1.04
C SER A 91 22.92 -10.49 2.00
N TRP A 92 23.22 -10.29 3.28
CA TRP A 92 22.67 -11.07 4.38
C TRP A 92 22.07 -10.10 5.39
N ASN A 93 20.77 -10.26 5.63
CA ASN A 93 20.01 -9.49 6.60
C ASN A 93 19.75 -10.39 7.82
N VAL A 94 20.26 -9.98 8.98
CA VAL A 94 20.08 -10.69 10.25
C VAL A 94 19.15 -9.90 11.13
N VAL A 95 17.99 -10.47 11.45
CA VAL A 95 17.01 -9.86 12.37
C VAL A 95 17.63 -9.78 13.76
N LEU A 96 17.71 -8.58 14.34
CA LEU A 96 18.38 -8.36 15.64
C LEU A 96 17.72 -9.13 16.79
N GLN A 97 16.40 -9.35 16.71
CA GLN A 97 15.64 -10.13 17.69
C GLN A 97 16.22 -11.53 17.89
N THR A 98 16.80 -12.14 16.85
CA THR A 98 17.42 -13.47 16.94
C THR A 98 18.57 -13.52 17.95
N PHE A 99 19.27 -12.41 18.19
CA PHE A 99 20.29 -12.31 19.23
C PHE A 99 19.67 -12.05 20.61
N ALA A 100 18.62 -11.21 20.67
CA ALA A 100 17.91 -10.92 21.92
C ALA A 100 17.25 -12.18 22.50
N ASP A 101 16.69 -13.03 21.66
CA ASP A 101 16.12 -14.33 22.05
C ASP A 101 17.17 -15.28 22.65
N GLN A 102 18.45 -15.06 22.32
CA GLN A 102 19.60 -15.79 22.88
C GLN A 102 20.19 -15.08 24.12
N GLY A 103 19.56 -14.01 24.60
CA GLY A 103 19.95 -13.27 25.80
C GLY A 103 20.93 -12.11 25.56
N VAL A 104 21.16 -11.69 24.31
CA VAL A 104 21.98 -10.50 24.02
C VAL A 104 21.20 -9.23 24.35
N ASN A 105 21.79 -8.36 25.17
CA ASN A 105 21.24 -7.03 25.43
C ASN A 105 21.54 -6.09 24.25
N LEU A 106 20.56 -5.88 23.37
CA LEU A 106 20.68 -5.01 22.19
C LEU A 106 20.86 -3.53 22.54
N ALA A 107 20.50 -3.09 23.75
CA ALA A 107 20.78 -1.72 24.20
C ALA A 107 22.26 -1.51 24.60
N ASN A 108 23.08 -2.57 24.59
CA ASN A 108 24.48 -2.51 24.98
C ASN A 108 25.35 -3.52 24.20
N VAL A 109 25.48 -3.30 22.89
CA VAL A 109 26.36 -4.07 22.00
C VAL A 109 27.73 -3.41 21.94
N ASN A 110 28.77 -4.15 22.35
CA ASN A 110 30.15 -3.67 22.42
C ASN A 110 31.10 -4.41 21.47
N LYS A 111 30.69 -5.57 20.96
CA LYS A 111 31.53 -6.39 20.06
C LYS A 111 30.67 -7.10 19.02
N ILE A 112 31.14 -7.09 17.78
CA ILE A 112 30.65 -7.93 16.69
C ILE A 112 31.76 -8.89 16.27
N ALA A 113 31.42 -10.14 15.98
CA ALA A 113 32.32 -11.07 15.31
C ALA A 113 31.65 -11.69 14.08
N LEU A 114 32.41 -11.81 13.00
CA LEU A 114 32.05 -12.51 11.77
C LEU A 114 32.98 -13.71 11.60
N GLY A 115 32.42 -14.88 11.37
CA GLY A 115 33.23 -16.09 11.32
C GLY A 115 32.67 -17.20 10.45
N PHE A 116 33.50 -18.23 10.29
CA PHE A 116 33.19 -19.48 9.61
C PHE A 116 33.52 -20.66 10.52
N GLY A 117 32.63 -21.64 10.53
CA GLY A 117 32.74 -22.86 11.32
C GLY A 117 31.79 -22.92 12.50
N ASN A 118 31.77 -24.07 13.17
CA ASN A 118 30.88 -24.33 14.29
C ASN A 118 31.64 -25.04 15.41
N LYS A 119 31.75 -24.39 16.57
CA LYS A 119 32.44 -24.95 17.73
C LYS A 119 31.82 -26.27 18.23
N ASN A 120 30.52 -26.44 18.02
CA ASN A 120 29.77 -27.62 18.47
C ASN A 120 29.72 -28.72 17.41
N ASP A 121 30.03 -28.40 16.15
CA ASP A 121 30.15 -29.35 15.03
C ASP A 121 31.33 -28.96 14.13
N PRO A 122 32.58 -29.19 14.58
CA PRO A 122 33.77 -28.72 13.86
C PRO A 122 33.89 -29.40 12.49
N GLN A 123 33.92 -28.60 11.44
CA GLN A 123 34.23 -29.04 10.08
C GLN A 123 35.67 -28.68 9.71
N SER A 124 36.18 -29.31 8.66
CA SER A 124 37.53 -29.05 8.15
C SER A 124 37.46 -28.34 6.81
N GLY A 125 37.58 -27.02 6.84
CA GLY A 125 37.56 -26.20 5.63
C GLY A 125 38.57 -25.05 5.67
N THR A 126 39.01 -24.67 4.48
CA THR A 126 39.77 -23.44 4.26
C THR A 126 39.18 -22.63 3.10
N GLY A 127 39.34 -21.31 3.16
CA GLY A 127 38.87 -20.43 2.10
C GLY A 127 38.97 -18.96 2.47
N THR A 128 38.58 -18.09 1.54
CA THR A 128 38.54 -16.64 1.74
C THR A 128 37.20 -16.08 1.33
N VAL A 129 36.57 -15.32 2.22
CA VAL A 129 35.33 -14.58 1.96
C VAL A 129 35.59 -13.10 2.19
N TYR A 130 35.08 -12.27 1.28
CA TYR A 130 35.15 -10.81 1.38
C TYR A 130 33.85 -10.30 1.99
N PHE A 131 33.96 -9.35 2.91
CA PHE A 131 32.84 -8.67 3.55
C PHE A 131 32.86 -7.19 3.27
N ASP A 132 31.68 -6.59 3.10
CA ASP A 132 31.51 -5.18 2.86
C ASP A 132 30.17 -4.67 3.41
N ASP A 133 30.01 -3.35 3.51
CA ASP A 133 28.74 -2.68 3.84
C ASP A 133 28.00 -3.22 5.09
N ILE A 134 28.77 -3.54 6.15
CA ILE A 134 28.21 -3.96 7.45
C ILE A 134 27.55 -2.73 8.11
N ARG A 135 26.23 -2.79 8.30
CA ARG A 135 25.44 -1.67 8.84
C ARG A 135 24.27 -2.14 9.67
N LEU A 136 23.82 -1.26 10.56
CA LEU A 136 22.49 -1.35 11.14
C LEU A 136 21.48 -0.72 10.21
N ALA A 137 20.31 -1.34 10.09
CA ALA A 137 19.20 -0.82 9.31
C ALA A 137 17.88 -1.13 10.00
N ALA A 138 16.91 -0.25 9.78
CA ALA A 138 15.52 -0.69 9.81
C ALA A 138 15.30 -1.69 8.66
N ALA A 139 14.43 -2.66 8.85
CA ALA A 139 13.92 -3.44 7.72
C ALA A 139 13.49 -2.45 6.64
N ALA A 140 13.79 -2.77 5.36
CA ALA A 140 13.08 -2.09 4.30
C ALA A 140 11.60 -2.17 4.68
N ALA A 141 10.94 -1.02 4.81
CA ALA A 141 9.55 -1.00 5.24
C ALA A 141 8.81 -2.04 4.39
N PRO A 142 8.07 -2.97 5.00
CA PRO A 142 7.39 -4.02 4.26
C PRO A 142 6.65 -3.39 3.07
N THR A 143 6.96 -3.87 1.86
CA THR A 143 6.41 -3.29 0.64
C THR A 143 4.96 -3.71 0.53
N ARG A 144 4.06 -2.73 0.48
CA ARG A 144 2.67 -2.96 0.11
C ARG A 144 2.61 -3.55 -1.30
N THR A 145 1.84 -4.60 -1.50
CA THR A 145 1.49 -5.12 -2.83
C THR A 145 0.07 -4.71 -3.20
N VAL A 146 -0.23 -4.69 -4.50
CA VAL A 146 -1.58 -4.40 -5.02
C VAL A 146 -2.46 -5.64 -4.90
N LEU A 147 -3.66 -5.47 -4.36
CA LEU A 147 -4.69 -6.50 -4.20
C LEU A 147 -5.77 -6.37 -5.27
N PHE A 148 -6.10 -5.13 -5.62
CA PHE A 148 -7.21 -4.77 -6.49
C PHE A 148 -6.94 -3.39 -7.11
N GLU A 149 -7.28 -3.23 -8.39
CA GLU A 149 -7.23 -1.97 -9.14
C GLU A 149 -8.45 -1.90 -10.07
N GLU A 150 -9.07 -0.73 -10.17
CA GLU A 150 -10.15 -0.40 -11.11
C GLU A 150 -10.01 1.07 -11.53
N ASP A 151 -9.82 1.30 -12.83
CA ASP A 151 -9.73 2.61 -13.48
C ASP A 151 -10.93 2.90 -14.40
N PHE A 152 -11.93 2.02 -14.43
CA PHE A 152 -13.17 2.11 -15.22
C PHE A 152 -13.01 2.16 -16.75
N ASP A 153 -11.80 2.36 -17.27
CA ASP A 153 -11.46 2.49 -18.70
C ASP A 153 -11.83 1.26 -19.54
N SER A 154 -12.07 0.12 -18.91
CA SER A 154 -12.50 -1.10 -19.57
C SER A 154 -14.00 -1.15 -19.90
N LEU A 155 -14.79 -0.22 -19.36
CA LEU A 155 -16.23 -0.16 -19.57
C LEU A 155 -16.58 0.18 -21.01
N VAL A 156 -17.63 -0.46 -21.51
CA VAL A 156 -18.18 -0.17 -22.84
C VAL A 156 -19.24 0.90 -22.69
N LEU A 157 -18.92 2.12 -23.13
CA LEU A 157 -19.86 3.24 -23.09
C LEU A 157 -20.89 3.18 -24.22
N GLY A 158 -22.13 3.49 -23.87
CA GLY A 158 -23.27 3.68 -24.76
C GLY A 158 -23.53 5.16 -25.08
N PRO A 159 -24.69 5.47 -25.68
CA PRO A 159 -25.10 6.84 -25.90
C PRO A 159 -25.66 7.49 -24.62
N SER A 160 -25.45 8.80 -24.48
CA SER A 160 -26.15 9.61 -23.48
C SER A 160 -27.67 9.59 -23.73
N PRO A 161 -28.52 9.22 -22.74
CA PRO A 161 -29.96 9.24 -22.88
C PRO A 161 -30.57 10.64 -22.93
N GLU A 162 -30.15 11.58 -22.06
CA GLU A 162 -30.85 12.86 -21.83
C GLU A 162 -29.95 14.09 -21.83
N GLU A 163 -28.75 14.02 -21.25
CA GLU A 163 -27.81 15.15 -21.16
C GLU A 163 -27.40 15.66 -22.56
N SER A 164 -27.02 14.73 -23.43
CA SER A 164 -26.75 14.99 -24.84
C SER A 164 -27.31 13.86 -25.70
N PRO A 165 -28.64 13.84 -25.93
CA PRO A 165 -29.34 12.66 -26.40
C PRO A 165 -28.75 12.09 -27.68
N GLY A 166 -28.27 10.84 -27.61
CA GLY A 166 -27.72 10.10 -28.75
C GLY A 166 -26.24 10.34 -29.05
N THR A 167 -25.53 11.15 -28.26
CA THR A 167 -24.07 11.24 -28.33
C THR A 167 -23.48 9.89 -27.92
N ALA A 168 -22.87 9.18 -28.86
CA ALA A 168 -22.46 7.78 -28.68
C ALA A 168 -21.10 7.65 -28.00
N GLY A 169 -20.97 6.62 -27.14
CA GLY A 169 -19.69 6.22 -26.56
C GLY A 169 -19.24 7.13 -25.41
N VAL A 170 -20.19 7.67 -24.64
CA VAL A 170 -19.90 8.67 -23.60
C VAL A 170 -20.47 8.34 -22.23
N TRP A 171 -21.40 7.38 -22.11
CA TRP A 171 -22.09 7.11 -20.85
C TRP A 171 -22.56 5.65 -20.71
N THR A 172 -22.60 5.12 -19.50
CA THR A 172 -23.26 3.85 -19.15
C THR A 172 -23.70 3.82 -17.67
N ASP A 173 -24.84 3.18 -17.38
CA ASP A 173 -25.29 2.83 -16.03
C ASP A 173 -24.75 1.46 -15.56
N VAL A 174 -24.11 0.70 -16.46
CA VAL A 174 -23.59 -0.63 -16.16
C VAL A 174 -22.22 -0.52 -15.49
N PRO A 175 -22.07 -0.93 -14.21
CA PRO A 175 -20.79 -0.88 -13.51
C PRO A 175 -19.83 -2.00 -13.96
N PRO A 176 -18.55 -1.95 -13.55
CA PRO A 176 -17.61 -3.03 -13.86
C PRO A 176 -18.08 -4.38 -13.32
N ALA A 177 -17.58 -5.46 -13.91
CA ALA A 177 -18.03 -6.80 -13.57
C ALA A 177 -17.88 -7.10 -12.06
N GLY A 178 -18.99 -7.43 -11.40
CA GLY A 178 -19.02 -7.76 -9.97
C GLY A 178 -19.23 -6.57 -9.04
N TRP A 179 -19.16 -5.35 -9.55
CA TRP A 179 -19.62 -4.16 -8.83
C TRP A 179 -21.15 -4.04 -8.90
N THR A 180 -21.72 -3.27 -7.99
CA THR A 180 -23.15 -2.96 -7.97
C THR A 180 -23.37 -1.48 -7.70
N VAL A 181 -24.29 -0.87 -8.44
CA VAL A 181 -24.87 0.44 -8.14
C VAL A 181 -26.22 0.22 -7.45
N ASP A 182 -26.41 0.83 -6.29
CA ASP A 182 -27.71 0.93 -5.63
C ASP A 182 -28.20 2.38 -5.75
N GLU A 183 -29.16 2.55 -6.64
CA GLU A 183 -29.85 3.81 -6.97
C GLU A 183 -31.28 3.83 -6.42
N SER A 184 -31.63 2.89 -5.54
CA SER A 184 -33.00 2.79 -5.00
C SER A 184 -33.40 3.97 -4.12
N GLY A 185 -32.41 4.76 -3.68
CA GLY A 185 -32.59 6.03 -2.98
C GLY A 185 -32.73 7.24 -3.91
N VAL A 186 -32.51 7.11 -5.22
CA VAL A 186 -32.63 8.23 -6.17
C VAL A 186 -34.12 8.53 -6.42
N PRO A 187 -34.58 9.79 -6.21
CA PRO A 187 -35.98 10.14 -6.40
C PRO A 187 -36.48 9.87 -7.82
N GLY A 188 -37.57 9.10 -7.91
CA GLY A 188 -38.25 8.85 -9.18
C GLY A 188 -37.56 7.86 -10.13
N ILE A 189 -36.43 7.28 -9.71
CA ILE A 189 -35.62 6.31 -10.46
C ILE A 189 -36.45 5.29 -11.26
N GLY A 190 -36.05 5.07 -12.51
CA GLY A 190 -36.69 4.14 -13.42
C GLY A 190 -37.96 4.66 -14.10
N ASN A 191 -38.26 5.95 -13.97
CA ASN A 191 -39.32 6.64 -14.71
C ASN A 191 -38.77 7.91 -15.40
N PRO A 192 -38.45 7.85 -16.71
CA PRO A 192 -37.85 8.94 -17.51
C PRO A 192 -38.60 10.29 -17.53
N ALA A 193 -39.76 10.37 -16.88
CA ALA A 193 -40.52 11.61 -16.76
C ALA A 193 -40.32 12.29 -15.41
N THR A 194 -39.66 11.62 -14.46
CA THR A 194 -39.53 12.05 -13.07
C THR A 194 -38.23 11.53 -12.42
N ASP A 195 -37.27 10.97 -13.13
CA ASP A 195 -36.03 10.43 -12.55
C ASP A 195 -34.86 11.41 -12.65
N GLY A 196 -35.14 12.72 -12.78
CA GLY A 196 -34.13 13.72 -13.06
C GLY A 196 -33.51 13.50 -14.43
N VAL A 197 -32.27 13.99 -14.63
CA VAL A 197 -31.51 13.64 -15.85
C VAL A 197 -31.05 12.20 -15.73
N THR A 198 -31.56 11.33 -16.62
CA THR A 198 -31.30 9.87 -16.58
C THR A 198 -29.81 9.53 -16.56
N ASP A 199 -28.96 10.32 -17.23
CA ASP A 199 -27.51 10.14 -17.22
C ASP A 199 -26.92 10.16 -15.79
N TRP A 200 -27.54 10.91 -14.86
CA TRP A 200 -27.00 11.19 -13.53
C TRP A 200 -27.88 10.65 -12.40
N ALA A 201 -28.86 9.80 -12.71
CA ALA A 201 -29.80 9.18 -11.77
C ALA A 201 -29.16 8.03 -10.95
N GLY A 202 -28.03 8.30 -10.31
CA GLY A 202 -27.24 7.36 -9.51
C GLY A 202 -25.74 7.48 -9.81
N TRP A 203 -24.97 6.50 -9.37
CA TRP A 203 -23.58 6.40 -9.84
C TRP A 203 -23.57 5.99 -11.31
N ALA A 204 -23.00 6.84 -12.15
CA ALA A 204 -22.83 6.63 -13.58
C ALA A 204 -21.35 6.52 -13.97
N PHE A 205 -21.09 5.97 -15.15
CA PHE A 205 -19.75 5.90 -15.72
C PHE A 205 -19.72 6.64 -17.05
N ALA A 206 -18.90 7.68 -17.12
CA ALA A 206 -18.91 8.61 -18.25
C ALA A 206 -17.51 8.83 -18.81
N ASP A 207 -17.42 9.08 -20.12
CA ASP A 207 -16.24 9.69 -20.70
C ASP A 207 -15.99 11.03 -20.00
N LYS A 208 -14.77 11.23 -19.52
CA LYS A 208 -14.44 12.41 -18.70
C LYS A 208 -14.67 13.72 -19.45
N ASP A 209 -14.31 13.78 -20.73
CA ASP A 209 -14.52 15.00 -21.51
C ASP A 209 -16.01 15.25 -21.72
N PHE A 210 -16.83 14.22 -21.89
CA PHE A 210 -18.28 14.36 -21.91
C PHE A 210 -18.82 14.94 -20.60
N TRP A 211 -18.49 14.35 -19.45
CA TRP A 211 -18.92 14.84 -18.13
C TRP A 211 -18.48 16.29 -17.86
N VAL A 212 -17.26 16.67 -18.26
CA VAL A 212 -16.79 18.06 -18.15
C VAL A 212 -17.58 19.03 -19.04
N ASN A 213 -18.12 18.55 -20.16
CA ASN A 213 -18.87 19.38 -21.12
C ASN A 213 -20.38 19.42 -20.84
N THR A 214 -20.87 18.63 -19.87
CA THR A 214 -22.23 18.72 -19.31
C THR A 214 -22.44 20.11 -18.72
N ASP A 215 -21.64 20.46 -17.71
CA ASP A 215 -21.36 21.85 -17.37
C ASP A 215 -19.93 21.98 -16.81
N HIS A 216 -19.21 23.01 -17.24
CA HIS A 216 -17.79 23.14 -16.95
C HIS A 216 -17.53 23.24 -15.46
N GLN A 217 -18.20 24.16 -14.75
CA GLN A 217 -18.28 24.32 -13.28
C GLN A 217 -17.10 23.87 -12.40
N ARG A 218 -15.87 23.81 -12.94
CA ARG A 218 -14.64 23.25 -12.35
C ARG A 218 -14.48 21.73 -12.44
N ARG A 219 -15.36 20.98 -13.12
CA ARG A 219 -15.18 19.54 -13.41
C ARG A 219 -13.86 19.28 -14.16
N GLU A 220 -13.39 20.23 -14.97
CA GLU A 220 -12.11 20.15 -15.68
C GLU A 220 -10.88 20.15 -14.74
N GLU A 221 -11.04 20.56 -13.49
CA GLU A 221 -9.96 20.56 -12.50
C GLU A 221 -9.54 19.15 -12.07
N PHE A 222 -10.38 18.12 -12.29
CA PHE A 222 -10.12 16.73 -11.93
C PHE A 222 -9.05 16.07 -12.81
N THR A 223 -7.85 16.64 -12.84
CA THR A 223 -6.74 16.26 -13.72
C THR A 223 -6.06 14.92 -13.37
N LEU A 224 -6.32 14.35 -12.19
CA LEU A 224 -5.83 13.03 -11.80
C LEU A 224 -6.58 11.89 -12.49
N ALA A 225 -7.86 12.11 -12.84
CA ALA A 225 -8.64 11.15 -13.59
C ALA A 225 -8.40 11.20 -15.10
N GLN A 226 -8.72 10.13 -15.81
CA GLN A 226 -8.64 10.04 -17.26
C GLN A 226 -9.66 9.05 -17.82
N GLY A 227 -9.96 9.14 -19.12
CA GLY A 227 -10.80 8.16 -19.80
C GLY A 227 -12.21 8.08 -19.21
N VAL A 228 -12.58 6.93 -18.63
CA VAL A 228 -13.89 6.73 -18.00
C VAL A 228 -13.83 7.04 -16.51
N VAL A 229 -14.73 7.88 -16.02
CA VAL A 229 -14.83 8.25 -14.60
C VAL A 229 -16.15 7.76 -14.01
N ALA A 230 -16.13 7.36 -12.74
CA ALA A 230 -17.35 7.10 -11.98
C ALA A 230 -17.83 8.41 -11.34
N VAL A 231 -19.11 8.76 -11.53
CA VAL A 231 -19.68 10.05 -11.13
C VAL A 231 -21.03 9.85 -10.47
N ALA A 232 -21.22 10.44 -9.30
CA ALA A 232 -22.54 10.76 -8.74
C ALA A 232 -22.71 12.29 -8.78
N ASP A 233 -23.51 12.78 -9.73
CA ASP A 233 -23.69 14.21 -10.02
C ASP A 233 -25.13 14.61 -9.70
N SER A 234 -25.37 15.00 -8.45
CA SER A 234 -26.74 15.27 -8.00
C SER A 234 -27.25 16.65 -8.44
N ASP A 235 -26.34 17.58 -8.79
CA ASP A 235 -26.64 18.87 -9.43
C ASP A 235 -27.16 18.69 -10.86
N GLU A 236 -26.43 17.97 -11.71
CA GLU A 236 -26.89 17.74 -13.09
C GLU A 236 -28.11 16.81 -13.14
N TRP A 237 -28.29 15.95 -12.13
CA TRP A 237 -29.52 15.16 -11.98
C TRP A 237 -30.77 16.05 -11.71
N ASP A 238 -30.64 17.11 -10.91
CA ASP A 238 -31.71 18.04 -10.49
C ASP A 238 -32.20 18.95 -11.65
N ASP A 239 -31.48 18.98 -12.79
CA ASP A 239 -31.79 19.82 -13.95
C ASP A 239 -33.01 19.36 -14.79
N ALA A 240 -33.62 18.23 -14.43
CA ALA A 240 -34.87 17.73 -15.02
C ALA A 240 -35.92 17.36 -13.95
N ASP A 241 -37.17 17.14 -14.36
CA ASP A 241 -38.27 16.87 -13.44
C ASP A 241 -37.97 15.64 -12.55
N HIS A 242 -38.10 15.79 -11.23
CA HIS A 242 -38.06 14.71 -10.24
C HIS A 242 -39.06 14.96 -9.08
N PRO A 243 -39.32 13.96 -8.21
CA PRO A 243 -40.18 14.15 -7.04
C PRO A 243 -39.66 15.21 -6.07
N ASP A 244 -40.59 16.06 -5.61
CA ASP A 244 -40.38 17.10 -4.62
C ASP A 244 -41.18 16.87 -3.33
N PRO A 245 -40.73 17.41 -2.17
CA PRO A 245 -39.48 18.13 -1.98
C PRO A 245 -38.30 17.18 -1.73
N ILE A 246 -37.11 17.52 -2.25
CA ILE A 246 -35.85 16.78 -2.02
C ILE A 246 -35.56 16.55 -0.53
N SER A 247 -35.82 17.53 0.33
CA SER A 247 -35.64 17.39 1.79
C SER A 247 -36.46 16.25 2.43
N ALA A 248 -37.50 15.73 1.77
CA ALA A 248 -38.27 14.58 2.22
C ALA A 248 -37.86 13.25 1.54
N ASN A 249 -37.11 13.33 0.45
CA ASN A 249 -36.67 12.20 -0.36
C ASN A 249 -35.37 12.62 -1.07
N PRO A 250 -34.22 12.60 -0.36
CA PRO A 250 -32.95 13.05 -0.91
C PRO A 250 -32.43 12.12 -2.00
N TYR A 251 -31.46 12.61 -2.77
CA TYR A 251 -30.67 11.82 -3.69
C TYR A 251 -29.67 10.96 -2.91
N ASP A 252 -29.93 9.65 -2.86
CA ASP A 252 -29.01 8.69 -2.24
C ASP A 252 -28.61 7.58 -3.23
N THR A 253 -27.31 7.37 -3.37
CA THR A 253 -26.74 6.36 -4.28
C THR A 253 -25.45 5.74 -3.73
N TRP A 254 -25.25 4.45 -4.00
CA TRP A 254 -24.09 3.69 -3.52
C TRP A 254 -23.44 2.85 -4.62
N LEU A 255 -22.12 2.94 -4.74
CA LEU A 255 -21.29 2.11 -5.60
C LEU A 255 -20.48 1.13 -4.76
N THR A 256 -20.67 -0.17 -4.98
CA THR A 256 -20.06 -1.23 -4.16
C THR A 256 -19.17 -2.14 -4.97
N THR A 257 -17.97 -2.44 -4.45
CA THR A 257 -17.00 -3.34 -5.06
C THR A 257 -17.43 -4.81 -4.96
N PRO A 258 -16.88 -5.71 -5.80
CA PRO A 258 -16.86 -7.13 -5.46
C PRO A 258 -16.04 -7.37 -4.18
N PRO A 259 -16.17 -8.54 -3.52
CA PRO A 259 -15.28 -8.94 -2.43
C PRO A 259 -13.82 -9.04 -2.90
N ILE A 260 -12.92 -8.29 -2.25
CA ILE A 260 -11.49 -8.27 -2.50
C ILE A 260 -10.82 -9.24 -1.51
N ASP A 261 -10.01 -10.18 -2.01
CA ASP A 261 -9.29 -11.14 -1.15
C ASP A 261 -8.13 -10.47 -0.42
N ILE A 262 -8.20 -10.47 0.91
CA ILE A 262 -7.17 -9.93 1.81
C ILE A 262 -6.56 -11.01 2.72
N SER A 263 -6.87 -12.28 2.49
CA SER A 263 -6.48 -13.39 3.38
C SER A 263 -4.97 -13.55 3.57
N GLY A 264 -4.18 -13.14 2.58
CA GLY A 264 -2.72 -13.15 2.58
C GLY A 264 -2.04 -11.93 3.20
N TYR A 265 -2.79 -11.00 3.82
CA TYR A 265 -2.28 -9.69 4.22
C TYR A 265 -2.35 -9.44 5.73
N GLU A 266 -1.34 -8.76 6.26
CA GLU A 266 -1.20 -8.44 7.68
C GLU A 266 -2.37 -7.56 8.19
N ALA A 267 -2.74 -7.76 9.45
CA ALA A 267 -3.80 -7.00 10.09
C ALA A 267 -3.42 -5.51 10.20
N GLY A 268 -4.38 -4.62 9.98
CA GLY A 268 -4.17 -3.17 10.04
C GLY A 268 -3.26 -2.62 8.95
N THR A 269 -3.05 -3.37 7.86
CA THR A 269 -2.16 -2.93 6.77
C THR A 269 -2.86 -2.72 5.44
N VAL A 270 -4.09 -3.20 5.28
CA VAL A 270 -4.86 -2.97 4.05
C VAL A 270 -5.29 -1.51 3.97
N GLN A 271 -5.09 -0.91 2.80
CA GLN A 271 -5.34 0.51 2.54
C GLN A 271 -6.04 0.67 1.19
N LEU A 272 -7.01 1.57 1.16
CA LEU A 272 -7.66 2.07 -0.04
C LEU A 272 -6.96 3.34 -0.51
N THR A 273 -6.74 3.46 -1.81
CA THR A 273 -6.34 4.68 -2.51
C THR A 273 -7.27 4.89 -3.70
N PHE A 274 -7.70 6.12 -3.96
CA PHE A 274 -8.44 6.48 -5.17
C PHE A 274 -8.23 7.96 -5.46
N ASP A 275 -8.38 8.36 -6.72
CA ASP A 275 -8.43 9.76 -7.09
C ASP A 275 -9.88 10.26 -6.99
N SER A 276 -10.07 11.46 -6.47
CA SER A 276 -11.36 12.01 -6.09
C SER A 276 -11.52 13.43 -6.61
N SER A 277 -12.74 13.75 -7.04
CA SER A 277 -13.24 15.09 -7.26
C SER A 277 -14.52 15.27 -6.48
N TRP A 278 -14.46 16.10 -5.45
CA TRP A 278 -15.60 16.46 -4.62
C TRP A 278 -15.86 17.95 -4.70
N ARG A 279 -17.13 18.31 -4.81
CA ARG A 279 -17.56 19.69 -4.70
C ARG A 279 -18.77 19.78 -3.76
N PRO A 280 -18.68 20.54 -2.65
CA PRO A 280 -19.76 20.63 -1.67
C PRO A 280 -20.74 21.77 -1.96
N GLU A 281 -22.03 21.58 -1.66
CA GLU A 281 -22.99 22.66 -1.38
C GLU A 281 -23.72 22.42 -0.05
N PHE A 282 -24.02 23.52 0.65
CA PHE A 282 -24.75 23.48 1.91
C PHE A 282 -25.57 24.76 2.05
N ASP A 283 -26.89 24.63 2.09
CA ASP A 283 -27.80 25.75 2.35
C ASP A 283 -29.00 25.35 3.23
N SER A 284 -30.13 26.07 3.14
CA SER A 284 -31.33 25.76 3.94
C SER A 284 -32.14 24.58 3.42
N ASP A 285 -31.93 24.19 2.17
CA ASP A 285 -32.75 23.27 1.41
C ASP A 285 -31.94 22.03 0.99
N TYR A 286 -30.63 22.16 0.80
CA TYR A 286 -29.72 21.10 0.34
C TYR A 286 -28.45 20.96 1.19
N HIS A 287 -27.96 19.73 1.27
CA HIS A 287 -26.76 19.37 2.03
C HIS A 287 -26.33 17.95 1.69
N GLN A 288 -25.15 17.78 1.11
CA GLN A 288 -24.65 16.46 0.71
C GLN A 288 -23.70 15.82 1.74
N THR A 289 -23.73 14.50 1.82
CA THR A 289 -22.81 13.67 2.61
C THR A 289 -22.20 12.58 1.72
N ALA A 290 -20.89 12.38 1.82
CA ALA A 290 -20.20 11.26 1.20
C ALA A 290 -19.50 10.39 2.22
N ASN A 291 -19.54 9.08 2.03
CA ASN A 291 -18.77 8.16 2.85
C ASN A 291 -18.16 7.01 2.07
N VAL A 292 -17.17 6.38 2.70
CA VAL A 292 -16.69 5.05 2.30
C VAL A 292 -16.87 4.12 3.49
N THR A 293 -17.46 2.96 3.25
CA THR A 293 -17.58 1.90 4.25
C THR A 293 -16.82 0.65 3.83
N ALA A 294 -16.36 -0.13 4.82
CA ALA A 294 -15.66 -1.38 4.64
C ALA A 294 -16.38 -2.51 5.40
N ALA A 295 -16.81 -3.56 4.69
CA ALA A 295 -17.37 -4.78 5.28
C ALA A 295 -16.35 -5.93 5.18
N PHE A 296 -15.89 -6.43 6.33
CA PHE A 296 -14.89 -7.50 6.38
C PHE A 296 -15.54 -8.88 6.48
N SER A 297 -15.23 -9.76 5.53
CA SER A 297 -15.72 -11.16 5.49
C SER A 297 -17.22 -11.32 5.73
N GLY A 298 -18.04 -10.34 5.29
CA GLY A 298 -19.50 -10.36 5.41
C GLY A 298 -20.07 -9.85 6.73
N GLU A 299 -19.22 -9.31 7.63
CA GLU A 299 -19.67 -8.59 8.82
C GLU A 299 -20.30 -7.22 8.45
N ASN A 300 -20.96 -6.59 9.43
CA ASN A 300 -21.52 -5.26 9.24
C ASN A 300 -20.45 -4.25 8.78
N PRO A 301 -20.76 -3.39 7.81
CA PRO A 301 -19.84 -2.37 7.34
C PRO A 301 -19.47 -1.40 8.47
N ILE A 302 -18.20 -0.98 8.47
CA ILE A 302 -17.72 0.15 9.28
C ILE A 302 -17.42 1.33 8.36
N GLU A 303 -17.70 2.55 8.83
CA GLU A 303 -17.32 3.76 8.12
C GLU A 303 -15.82 4.01 8.28
N VAL A 304 -15.12 4.20 7.16
CA VAL A 304 -13.67 4.44 7.10
C VAL A 304 -13.34 5.85 6.57
N LEU A 305 -14.31 6.52 5.95
CA LEU A 305 -14.24 7.91 5.52
C LEU A 305 -15.63 8.52 5.58
N LEU A 306 -15.73 9.76 6.05
CA LEU A 306 -16.96 10.55 6.08
C LEU A 306 -16.62 12.00 5.74
N TRP A 307 -17.34 12.56 4.77
CA TRP A 307 -17.30 13.95 4.36
C TRP A 307 -18.71 14.53 4.39
N GLU A 308 -18.82 15.73 4.95
CA GLU A 308 -20.05 16.49 5.00
C GLU A 308 -19.84 17.85 4.35
N SER A 309 -20.89 18.39 3.75
CA SER A 309 -20.90 19.73 3.14
C SER A 309 -21.07 20.86 4.16
N ASP A 310 -21.60 20.59 5.36
CA ASP A 310 -21.74 21.61 6.41
C ASP A 310 -20.38 22.09 6.91
N SER A 311 -20.05 23.35 6.64
CA SER A 311 -18.84 24.01 7.16
C SER A 311 -18.69 24.02 8.68
N SER A 312 -19.78 23.76 9.43
CA SER A 312 -19.77 23.61 10.89
C SER A 312 -19.39 22.21 11.36
N SER A 313 -19.42 21.22 10.47
CA SER A 313 -19.09 19.83 10.75
C SER A 313 -17.61 19.62 11.02
N PRO A 314 -17.24 18.75 11.97
CA PRO A 314 -15.86 18.26 12.07
C PRO A 314 -15.40 17.45 10.85
N ASN A 315 -16.34 16.96 10.03
CA ASN A 315 -16.09 16.20 8.81
C ASN A 315 -16.24 17.06 7.54
N PHE A 316 -16.26 18.39 7.68
CA PHE A 316 -16.41 19.29 6.54
C PHE A 316 -15.31 19.06 5.50
N LYS A 317 -15.71 18.79 4.26
CA LYS A 317 -14.82 18.72 3.10
C LYS A 317 -15.05 19.93 2.20
N ASP A 318 -14.02 20.76 2.03
CA ASP A 318 -14.14 22.06 1.38
C ASP A 318 -14.19 22.00 -0.16
N ASP A 319 -14.53 23.13 -0.78
CA ASP A 319 -14.63 23.32 -2.25
C ASP A 319 -13.26 23.42 -2.97
N ASN A 320 -12.15 23.12 -2.28
CA ASN A 320 -10.82 22.96 -2.90
C ASN A 320 -10.48 21.49 -3.18
N SER A 321 -11.50 20.62 -3.19
CA SER A 321 -11.39 19.15 -3.20
C SER A 321 -11.71 18.54 -4.57
N THR A 322 -11.62 19.32 -5.64
CA THR A 322 -11.96 18.91 -7.01
C THR A 322 -10.92 18.01 -7.67
N ASN A 323 -9.75 17.80 -7.06
CA ASN A 323 -8.66 16.99 -7.61
C ASN A 323 -7.63 16.54 -6.56
N GLU A 324 -7.83 15.37 -5.97
CA GLU A 324 -6.94 14.82 -4.96
C GLU A 324 -6.87 13.29 -4.98
N THR A 325 -5.73 12.75 -4.55
CA THR A 325 -5.60 11.32 -4.25
C THR A 325 -5.92 11.09 -2.78
N ILE A 326 -6.96 10.33 -2.50
CA ILE A 326 -7.37 9.92 -1.16
C ILE A 326 -6.66 8.65 -0.75
N THR A 327 -6.28 8.54 0.51
CA THR A 327 -5.70 7.32 1.08
C THR A 327 -6.31 7.06 2.45
N VAL A 328 -6.89 5.87 2.62
CA VAL A 328 -7.61 5.45 3.82
C VAL A 328 -7.06 4.11 4.30
N ASP A 329 -6.55 4.07 5.53
CA ASP A 329 -6.23 2.80 6.18
C ASP A 329 -7.54 2.12 6.60
N LEU A 330 -7.72 0.86 6.19
CA LEU A 330 -8.98 0.14 6.43
C LEU A 330 -9.01 -0.57 7.79
N ASP A 331 -7.90 -0.57 8.52
CA ASP A 331 -7.75 -1.24 9.82
C ASP A 331 -8.26 -2.69 9.85
N ASN A 332 -7.96 -3.45 8.78
CA ASN A 332 -8.48 -4.80 8.60
C ASN A 332 -8.13 -5.71 9.81
N PRO A 333 -9.13 -6.39 10.42
CA PRO A 333 -8.87 -7.20 11.60
C PRO A 333 -8.11 -8.49 11.26
N PRO A 334 -7.40 -9.13 12.22
CA PRO A 334 -6.56 -10.31 11.95
C PRO A 334 -7.29 -11.52 11.38
N TRP A 335 -8.61 -11.60 11.55
CA TRP A 335 -9.45 -12.69 11.06
C TRP A 335 -10.04 -12.43 9.67
N ALA A 336 -9.93 -11.20 9.13
CA ALA A 336 -10.55 -10.86 7.86
C ALA A 336 -9.86 -11.57 6.70
N THR A 337 -10.68 -12.12 5.81
CA THR A 337 -10.26 -12.81 4.59
C THR A 337 -10.65 -12.05 3.33
N SER A 338 -11.66 -11.18 3.41
CA SER A 338 -12.05 -10.30 2.32
C SER A 338 -12.51 -8.95 2.85
N VAL A 339 -12.50 -7.95 1.99
CA VAL A 339 -13.15 -6.65 2.21
C VAL A 339 -14.07 -6.31 1.04
N VAL A 340 -15.24 -5.76 1.33
CA VAL A 340 -16.13 -5.10 0.35
C VAL A 340 -16.15 -3.62 0.70
N LEU A 341 -15.93 -2.76 -0.29
CA LEU A 341 -15.95 -1.31 -0.13
C LEU A 341 -17.20 -0.73 -0.79
N THR A 342 -17.83 0.23 -0.13
CA THR A 342 -18.99 0.95 -0.66
C THR A 342 -18.74 2.45 -0.58
N PHE A 343 -18.86 3.14 -1.72
CA PHE A 343 -18.81 4.59 -1.87
C PHE A 343 -20.25 5.12 -1.93
N GLY A 344 -20.65 5.93 -0.95
CA GLY A 344 -22.01 6.49 -0.87
C GLY A 344 -22.02 7.99 -1.03
N LEU A 345 -22.94 8.51 -1.85
CA LEU A 345 -23.36 9.92 -1.85
C LEU A 345 -24.83 9.94 -1.42
N PHE A 346 -25.15 10.65 -0.34
CA PHE A 346 -26.48 10.61 0.26
C PHE A 346 -26.80 11.91 0.99
N GLU A 347 -28.08 12.06 1.34
CA GLU A 347 -28.70 13.30 1.82
C GLU A 347 -28.64 14.46 0.82
N ALA A 348 -28.18 14.19 -0.41
CA ALA A 348 -27.92 15.19 -1.43
C ALA A 348 -29.21 15.73 -2.09
N GLY A 349 -29.09 16.90 -2.66
CA GLY A 349 -30.01 17.50 -3.62
C GLY A 349 -29.23 18.11 -4.77
N ASN A 350 -29.53 19.36 -5.10
CA ASN A 350 -28.75 20.14 -6.05
C ASN A 350 -27.42 20.62 -5.41
N ASP A 351 -26.50 19.67 -5.18
CA ASP A 351 -25.29 19.85 -4.36
C ASP A 351 -23.98 19.53 -5.09
N TRP A 352 -23.89 19.87 -6.38
CA TRP A 352 -22.75 19.50 -7.25
C TRP A 352 -22.55 17.98 -7.36
N TRP A 353 -21.37 17.46 -6.99
CA TRP A 353 -20.99 16.06 -7.31
C TRP A 353 -19.98 15.44 -6.36
N TRP A 354 -19.90 14.11 -6.46
CA TRP A 354 -18.73 13.32 -6.13
C TRP A 354 -18.34 12.40 -7.28
N ALA A 355 -17.11 12.52 -7.78
CA ALA A 355 -16.54 11.65 -8.80
C ALA A 355 -15.26 10.98 -8.28
N ILE A 356 -15.03 9.74 -8.73
CA ILE A 356 -13.84 8.95 -8.37
C ILE A 356 -13.23 8.27 -9.59
N ASP A 357 -11.93 7.99 -9.50
CA ASP A 357 -11.16 7.24 -10.48
C ASP A 357 -9.98 6.51 -9.79
N ASN A 358 -9.28 5.62 -10.50
CA ASN A 358 -8.05 4.95 -10.06
C ASN A 358 -8.17 4.26 -8.69
N VAL A 359 -9.27 3.55 -8.45
CA VAL A 359 -9.51 2.82 -7.19
C VAL A 359 -8.50 1.70 -7.05
N LYS A 360 -7.81 1.65 -5.91
CA LYS A 360 -6.74 0.70 -5.63
C LYS A 360 -6.73 0.27 -4.18
N VAL A 361 -6.59 -1.04 -3.96
CA VAL A 361 -6.39 -1.60 -2.62
C VAL A 361 -5.00 -2.21 -2.53
N THR A 362 -4.26 -1.84 -1.48
CA THR A 362 -2.91 -2.36 -1.20
C THR A 362 -2.79 -2.88 0.22
N GLY A 363 -1.80 -3.72 0.50
CA GLY A 363 -1.57 -4.27 1.84
C GLY A 363 -0.19 -4.88 1.98
N ILE A 364 0.24 -5.13 3.22
CA ILE A 364 1.51 -5.82 3.50
C ILE A 364 1.28 -7.33 3.56
N PRO A 365 1.96 -8.16 2.75
CA PRO A 365 1.82 -9.61 2.83
C PRO A 365 2.28 -10.19 4.18
N LYS A 366 1.63 -11.28 4.62
CA LYS A 366 2.01 -12.09 5.79
C LYS A 366 3.30 -12.89 5.62
#